data_AF-A0A8C6WDE0-F1
#
_entry.id   AF-A0A8C6WDE0-F1
#
_cell.length_a   1.000
_cell.length_b   1.000
_cell.length_c   1.000
_cell.angle_alpha   90.00
_cell.angle_beta   90.00
_cell.angle_gamma   90.00
#
_symmetry.space_group_name_H-M   'P 1'
#
loop_
_entity.id
_entity.type
_entity.pdbx_description
1 polymer ?
#
loop_
_entity_poly.entity_id
_entity_poly.type
_entity_poly.pdbx_seq_one_letter_code
_entity_poly.pdbx_strand_id
1 'polypeptide(L)' 'METRALWLLLLVLAAGTSCVASDYIGLSPSQCVVPAKDRVDCGYPRVTKEECNNRGCCFDSSIPQVPWCFKPLQETECTF' A
#
# COMPACT_ATOMS: atom_id res chain seq x y z
N MET A 1 47.20 3.19 12.02
CA MET A 1 46.65 3.52 10.69
C MET A 1 45.12 3.42 10.72
N GLU A 2 44.52 3.70 11.90
CA GLU A 2 43.17 3.23 12.25
C GLU A 2 42.14 4.36 12.16
N THR A 3 42.56 5.63 12.23
CA THR A 3 41.63 6.77 12.21
C THR A 3 40.90 6.87 10.87
N ARG A 4 41.58 6.56 9.76
CA ARG A 4 40.97 6.56 8.43
C ARG A 4 39.97 5.41 8.29
N ALA A 5 40.30 4.23 8.82
CA ALA A 5 39.38 3.10 8.86
C ALA A 5 38.14 3.41 9.72
N LEU A 6 38.34 4.04 10.89
CA LEU A 6 37.26 4.48 11.77
C LEU A 6 36.37 5.55 11.11
N TRP A 7 36.96 6.50 10.40
CA TRP A 7 36.21 7.51 9.63
C TRP A 7 35.44 6.90 8.46
N LEU A 8 36.03 5.94 7.75
CA LEU A 8 35.38 5.23 6.66
C LEU A 8 34.24 4.35 7.19
N LEU A 9 34.41 3.70 8.35
CA LEU A 9 33.36 2.92 9.01
C LEU A 9 32.19 3.81 9.46
N LEU A 10 32.45 5.01 9.97
CA LEU A 10 31.42 5.99 10.32
C LEU A 10 30.68 6.53 9.08
N LEU A 11 31.40 6.77 7.97
CA LEU A 11 30.80 7.18 6.70
C LEU A 11 29.90 6.10 6.09
N VAL A 12 30.30 4.82 6.17
CA VAL A 12 29.50 3.68 5.73
C VAL A 12 28.25 3.50 6.59
N LEU A 13 28.34 3.75 7.91
CA LEU A 13 27.19 3.73 8.80
C LEU A 13 26.19 4.86 8.49
N ALA A 14 26.67 6.04 8.06
CA ALA A 14 25.83 7.18 7.69
C ALA A 14 25.24 7.07 6.27
N ALA A 15 25.92 6.40 5.34
CA ALA A 15 25.43 6.17 3.98
C ALA A 15 24.61 4.87 3.83
N GLY A 16 24.58 4.02 4.86
CA GLY A 16 23.98 2.68 4.85
C GLY A 16 22.47 2.59 5.10
N THR A 17 21.74 3.70 5.20
CA THR A 17 20.29 3.70 5.38
C THR A 17 19.62 4.72 4.47
N SER A 18 19.52 4.41 3.18
CA SER A 18 18.49 5.03 2.33
C SER A 18 17.92 4.02 1.33
N CYS A 19 17.65 2.80 1.79
CA CYS A 19 16.41 2.17 1.41
C CYS A 19 15.50 2.31 2.63
N VAL A 20 14.73 3.40 2.69
CA VAL A 20 13.40 3.21 3.28
C VAL A 20 12.66 2.31 2.30
N ALA A 21 12.90 1.00 2.39
CA ALA A 21 11.91 0.01 1.98
C ALA A 21 10.80 0.09 3.04
N SER A 22 10.14 1.22 3.03
CA SER A 22 8.93 1.48 3.76
C SER A 22 7.80 1.10 2.83
N ASP A 23 7.80 -0.15 2.37
CA ASP A 23 6.59 -0.82 1.90
C ASP A 23 5.73 -1.13 3.13
N TYR A 24 5.22 -0.09 3.78
CA TYR A 24 3.92 -0.24 4.37
C TYR A 24 2.97 -0.22 3.17
N ILE A 25 2.67 -1.40 2.62
CA ILE A 25 1.50 -1.60 1.75
C ILE A 25 0.26 -1.42 2.64
N GLY A 26 0.03 -0.19 3.06
CA GLY A 26 -1.20 0.25 3.68
C GLY A 26 -1.96 0.96 2.57
N LEU A 27 -3.09 0.39 2.15
CA LEU A 27 -4.05 1.10 1.30
C LEU A 27 -4.27 2.49 1.88
N SER A 28 -3.78 3.52 1.20
CA SER A 28 -4.05 4.89 1.57
C SER A 28 -5.56 5.11 1.44
N PRO A 29 -6.23 5.78 2.39
CA PRO A 29 -7.67 6.00 2.35
C PRO A 29 -8.14 6.72 1.08
N SER A 30 -7.25 7.47 0.42
CA SER A 30 -7.52 8.07 -0.90
C SER A 30 -7.73 7.05 -2.01
N GLN A 31 -7.09 5.88 -1.93
CA GLN A 31 -7.17 4.83 -2.94
C GLN A 31 -8.52 4.09 -2.91
N CYS A 32 -9.32 4.25 -1.85
CA CYS A 32 -10.65 3.64 -1.74
C CYS A 32 -11.78 4.51 -2.28
N VAL A 33 -11.48 5.69 -2.83
CA VAL A 33 -12.48 6.59 -3.43
C VAL A 33 -12.71 6.21 -4.90
N VAL A 34 -13.25 5.01 -5.12
CA VAL A 34 -13.58 4.50 -6.47
C VAL A 34 -15.07 4.66 -6.74
N PRO A 35 -15.47 5.34 -7.82
CA PRO A 35 -16.87 5.46 -8.21
C PRO A 35 -17.46 4.07 -8.51
N ALA A 36 -18.71 3.85 -8.11
CA ALA A 36 -19.36 2.54 -8.13
C ALA A 36 -19.32 1.81 -9.48
N LYS A 37 -19.37 2.57 -10.57
CA LYS A 37 -19.31 2.07 -11.95
C LYS A 37 -17.95 1.50 -12.35
N ASP A 38 -16.88 1.97 -11.71
CA ASP A 38 -15.50 1.59 -12.02
C ASP A 38 -14.94 0.61 -10.95
N ARG A 39 -15.79 0.14 -10.03
CA ARG A 39 -15.42 -0.83 -9.00
C ARG A 39 -15.18 -2.19 -9.63
N VAL A 40 -13.93 -2.63 -9.54
CA VAL A 40 -13.52 -3.99 -9.90
C VAL A 40 -13.64 -4.87 -8.67
N ASP A 41 -14.44 -5.95 -8.77
CA ASP A 41 -14.61 -6.90 -7.68
C ASP A 41 -13.26 -7.49 -7.23
N CYS A 42 -13.02 -7.49 -5.93
CA CYS A 42 -11.82 -8.03 -5.30
C CYS A 42 -12.13 -9.19 -4.32
N GLY A 43 -13.41 -9.57 -4.21
CA GLY A 43 -13.88 -10.42 -3.13
C GLY A 43 -14.84 -11.49 -3.62
N TYR A 44 -15.88 -11.68 -2.82
CA TYR A 44 -16.98 -12.58 -3.14
C TYR A 44 -18.29 -11.97 -2.61
N PRO A 45 -19.45 -12.45 -3.10
CA PRO A 45 -20.73 -11.94 -2.64
C PRO A 45 -20.86 -12.06 -1.12
N ARG A 46 -21.27 -10.98 -0.45
CA ARG A 46 -21.50 -10.97 1.01
C ARG A 46 -20.23 -11.10 1.87
N VAL A 47 -19.07 -10.72 1.31
CA VAL A 47 -17.81 -10.55 2.05
C VAL A 47 -17.96 -9.52 3.18
N THR A 48 -17.30 -9.75 4.32
CA THR A 48 -17.29 -8.79 5.43
C THR A 48 -16.25 -7.70 5.19
N LYS A 49 -16.40 -6.57 5.89
CA LYS A 49 -15.43 -5.46 5.84
C LYS A 49 -14.01 -5.93 6.19
N GLU A 50 -13.86 -6.75 7.23
CA GLU A 50 -12.57 -7.28 7.67
C GLU A 50 -11.95 -8.22 6.64
N GLU A 51 -12.73 -9.15 6.09
CA GLU A 51 -12.25 -10.08 5.06
C GLU A 51 -11.80 -9.33 3.80
N CYS A 52 -12.53 -8.29 3.39
CA CYS A 52 -12.15 -7.47 2.25
C CYS A 52 -10.87 -6.67 2.51
N ASN A 53 -10.77 -6.04 3.68
CA ASN A 53 -9.58 -5.26 4.06
C ASN A 53 -8.35 -6.14 4.23
N ASN A 54 -8.50 -7.36 4.77
CA ASN A 54 -7.42 -8.34 4.91
C ASN A 54 -6.85 -8.80 3.55
N ARG A 55 -7.64 -8.67 2.47
CA ARG A 55 -7.20 -8.94 1.09
C ARG A 55 -6.46 -7.74 0.47
N GLY A 56 -6.29 -6.64 1.21
CA GLY A 56 -5.73 -5.39 0.67
C GLY A 56 -6.70 -4.70 -0.28
N CYS A 57 -7.99 -4.79 -0.01
CA CYS A 57 -9.04 -4.19 -0.84
C CYS A 57 -9.95 -3.28 -0.04
N CYS A 58 -10.70 -2.45 -0.76
CA CYS A 58 -11.57 -1.44 -0.19
C CYS A 58 -12.98 -1.99 -0.04
N PHE A 59 -13.61 -1.70 1.11
CA PHE A 59 -14.99 -2.09 1.38
C PHE A 59 -15.92 -0.88 1.44
N ASP A 60 -16.96 -0.88 0.61
CA ASP A 60 -18.06 0.08 0.65
C ASP A 60 -19.42 -0.57 0.32
N SER A 61 -20.30 -0.62 1.33
CA SER A 61 -21.67 -1.12 1.21
C SER A 61 -22.72 -0.02 1.05
N SER A 62 -22.32 1.24 0.83
CA SER A 62 -23.27 2.36 0.70
C SER A 62 -24.11 2.29 -0.57
N ILE A 63 -23.65 1.57 -1.60
CA ILE A 63 -24.34 1.49 -2.90
C ILE A 63 -24.77 0.03 -3.14
N PRO A 64 -26.08 -0.24 -3.34
CA PRO A 64 -26.56 -1.57 -3.70
C PRO A 64 -26.29 -1.90 -5.18
N GLN A 65 -26.30 -3.19 -5.53
CA GLN A 65 -26.08 -3.70 -6.90
C GLN A 65 -24.69 -3.45 -7.50
N VAL A 66 -23.69 -3.14 -6.66
CA VAL A 66 -22.28 -3.05 -7.07
C VAL A 66 -21.40 -3.88 -6.13
N PRO A 67 -20.18 -4.24 -6.55
CA PRO A 67 -19.23 -4.91 -5.67
C PRO A 67 -18.97 -4.07 -4.41
N TRP A 68 -19.24 -4.65 -3.25
CA TRP A 68 -18.93 -4.00 -1.97
C TRP A 68 -17.45 -4.11 -1.63
N CYS A 69 -16.77 -5.16 -2.09
CA CYS A 69 -15.33 -5.29 -1.98
C CYS A 69 -14.69 -5.08 -3.34
N PHE A 70 -13.90 -4.01 -3.46
CA PHE A 70 -13.33 -3.59 -4.73
C PHE A 70 -11.85 -3.26 -4.61
N LYS A 71 -11.16 -3.32 -5.75
CA LYS A 71 -9.73 -2.96 -5.83
C LYS A 71 -9.53 -1.47 -5.54
N PRO A 72 -8.47 -1.09 -4.81
CA PRO A 72 -8.09 0.31 -4.67
C PRO A 72 -7.67 0.89 -6.03
N LEU A 73 -7.71 2.22 -6.14
CA LEU A 73 -7.00 2.93 -7.20
C LEU A 73 -5.52 2.56 -7.08
N GLN A 74 -5.02 1.84 -8.09
CA GLN A 74 -3.58 1.75 -8.30
C GLN A 74 -3.14 3.14 -8.72
N GLU A 75 -2.78 3.99 -7.76
CA GLU A 75 -1.72 4.95 -8.02
C GLU A 75 -0.53 4.08 -8.37
N THR A 76 -0.30 3.90 -9.67
CA THR A 76 0.95 3.39 -10.21
C THR A 76 2.02 4.02 -9.33
N GLU A 77 2.65 3.22 -8.48
CA GLU A 77 3.85 3.66 -7.79
C GLU A 77 4.69 4.30 -8.88
N CYS A 78 5.11 5.54 -8.65
CA CYS A 78 6.01 6.22 -9.55
C CYS A 78 7.22 5.31 -9.70
N THR A 79 7.20 4.48 -10.74
CA THR A 79 8.32 3.67 -11.16
C THR A 79 9.26 4.69 -11.76
N PHE A 80 10.25 5.08 -10.97
CA PHE A 80 11.35 5.93 -11.38
C PHE A 80 12.48 5.06 -11.91
#